data_AF-A0A2Z4UUD7-F1
#
_entry.id   AF-A0A2Z4UUD7-F1
#
_cell.length_a   1.000
_cell.length_b   1.000
_cell.length_c   1.000
_cell.angle_alpha   90.00
_cell.angle_beta   90.00
_cell.angle_gamma   90.00
#
_symmetry.space_group_name_H-M   'P 1'
#
loop_
_entity.id
_entity.type
_entity.pdbx_description
1 polymer ?
#
loop_
_entity_poly.entity_id
_entity_poly.type
_entity_poly.pdbx_seq_one_letter_code
_entity_poly.pdbx_strand_id
1 'polypeptide(L)'
;MAESPVSPVAVLAALLDRSLVQIADASADARRFDREVIRHAADVWDNNTAPFFRAATAGTRGERERRARAALEWMAALGAERRRSWMREQAAAAGHPLDGLLAPAKPYAAGRDHQGLVRPTLMAVTSETAPSLAADYDLPAAEIRYLSVERAGDRRGGRLDGHLELAVPRSYPLDAHTPPETATLGIRLHGITEVRFDSHDARGAALRPAAGGGPVSIGIGARGTLTAATADLYPDDHHWHLSAAGRRASAATPPRDSEPAPATAPQDGHLRVNAAAAAHVLHRAMLEIRIVRYAGEAGRAPVRELPRAFAGAGAAVLAAGAHRLPHRAETAFRRLIETWVRRGGPALAEWFDAALRASARQPHFLPGLLDEVRARRAFDASRRPAADPVPAPGRPREVELRMAAYTSAHTRYRARHEASALLHVAVPPRPGAAEDAPWYLRAVTGADPARFRLRTEAFQGSGPHRVTVDEDGARHFVLRDGALDVTTGKA
;
A
#
# COMPACT_ATOMS: atom_id res chain seq x y z
N MET A 1 -30.13 27.93 -14.56
CA MET A 1 -28.67 28.12 -14.44
C MET A 1 -28.01 26.81 -14.85
N ALA A 2 -27.30 26.78 -15.97
CA ALA A 2 -26.54 25.58 -16.35
C ALA A 2 -25.32 25.48 -15.44
N GLU A 3 -25.15 24.37 -14.73
CA GLU A 3 -23.94 24.08 -13.97
C GLU A 3 -22.74 24.19 -14.92
N SER A 4 -21.73 24.98 -14.53
CA SER A 4 -20.50 25.07 -15.31
C SER A 4 -19.84 23.68 -15.35
N PRO A 5 -19.43 23.18 -16.52
CA PRO A 5 -18.88 21.83 -16.63
C PRO A 5 -17.64 21.70 -15.73
N VAL A 6 -17.61 20.63 -14.93
CA VAL A 6 -16.50 20.31 -14.02
C VAL A 6 -15.20 20.25 -14.84
N SER A 7 -14.19 21.00 -14.42
CA SER A 7 -12.88 21.06 -15.10
C SER A 7 -12.04 19.82 -14.76
N PRO A 8 -11.72 18.93 -15.74
CA PRO A 8 -10.85 17.77 -15.51
C PRO A 8 -9.52 18.11 -14.81
N VAL A 9 -8.89 19.23 -15.17
CA VAL A 9 -7.59 19.58 -14.59
C VAL A 9 -7.72 19.99 -13.11
N ALA A 10 -8.84 20.62 -12.73
CA ALA A 10 -9.15 20.94 -11.34
C ALA A 10 -9.40 19.66 -10.52
N VAL A 11 -10.10 18.68 -11.09
CA VAL A 11 -10.31 17.36 -10.45
C VAL A 11 -8.97 16.67 -10.15
N LEU A 12 -8.04 16.62 -11.11
CA LEU A 12 -6.72 16.00 -10.87
C LEU A 12 -5.97 16.65 -9.71
N ALA A 13 -5.95 17.99 -9.67
CA ALA A 13 -5.32 18.71 -8.58
C ALA A 13 -5.98 18.43 -7.23
N ALA A 14 -7.32 18.46 -7.21
CA ALA A 14 -8.08 18.14 -6.02
C ALA A 14 -7.81 16.70 -5.52
N LEU A 15 -7.78 15.72 -6.41
CA LEU A 15 -7.43 14.33 -6.05
C LEU A 15 -6.02 14.24 -5.45
N LEU A 16 -5.04 14.99 -5.95
CA LEU A 16 -3.67 14.98 -5.39
C LEU A 16 -3.66 15.54 -3.97
N ASP A 17 -4.31 16.69 -3.78
CA ASP A 17 -4.38 17.32 -2.47
C ASP A 17 -5.16 16.45 -1.47
N ARG A 18 -6.25 15.81 -1.90
CA ARG A 18 -6.99 14.83 -1.09
C ARG A 18 -6.16 13.61 -0.74
N SER A 19 -5.38 13.05 -1.67
CA SER A 19 -4.45 11.95 -1.38
C SER A 19 -3.46 12.34 -0.27
N LEU A 20 -2.84 13.52 -0.36
CA LEU A 20 -1.88 13.99 0.63
C LEU A 20 -2.53 14.23 2.00
N VAL A 21 -3.75 14.78 2.04
CA VAL A 21 -4.54 14.93 3.28
C VAL A 21 -4.84 13.55 3.89
N GLN A 22 -5.32 12.59 3.11
CA GLN A 22 -5.59 11.24 3.59
C GLN A 22 -4.34 10.56 4.16
N ILE A 23 -3.18 10.71 3.51
CA ILE A 23 -1.91 10.16 4.01
C ILE A 23 -1.51 10.85 5.32
N ALA A 24 -1.65 12.18 5.41
CA ALA A 24 -1.34 12.93 6.63
C ALA A 24 -2.24 12.47 7.79
N ASP A 25 -3.55 12.37 7.57
CA ASP A 25 -4.52 11.95 8.58
C ASP A 25 -4.27 10.52 9.05
N ALA A 26 -4.05 9.60 8.10
CA ALA A 26 -3.77 8.19 8.37
C ALA A 26 -2.41 7.95 9.01
N SER A 27 -1.48 8.92 9.00
CA SER A 27 -0.16 8.79 9.64
C SER A 27 0.00 9.65 10.89
N ALA A 28 -0.92 10.57 11.18
CA ALA A 28 -0.79 11.58 12.23
C ALA A 28 -0.46 10.99 13.62
N ASP A 29 -1.11 9.89 13.99
CA ASP A 29 -0.89 9.17 15.24
C ASP A 29 -0.77 7.67 14.95
N ALA A 30 0.19 6.98 15.58
CA ALA A 30 0.43 5.57 15.31
C ALA A 30 -0.74 4.65 15.69
N ARG A 31 -1.60 5.08 16.62
CA ARG A 31 -2.86 4.38 16.98
C ARG A 31 -3.95 4.52 15.92
N ARG A 32 -3.76 5.42 14.95
CA ARG A 32 -4.63 5.56 13.77
C ARG A 32 -3.90 5.20 12.49
N PHE A 33 -2.70 4.63 12.60
CA PHE A 33 -1.90 4.26 11.45
C PHE A 33 -2.68 3.27 10.58
N ASP A 34 -3.00 3.69 9.35
CA ASP A 34 -3.66 2.88 8.34
C ASP A 34 -2.75 2.77 7.11
N ARG A 35 -2.03 1.65 7.07
CA ARG A 35 -1.04 1.34 6.05
C ARG A 35 -1.67 1.24 4.67
N GLU A 36 -2.87 0.68 4.57
CA GLU A 36 -3.53 0.44 3.29
C GLU A 36 -4.14 1.72 2.72
N VAL A 37 -4.70 2.62 3.55
CA VAL A 37 -5.11 3.97 3.12
C VAL A 37 -3.92 4.75 2.58
N ILE A 38 -2.80 4.78 3.33
CA ILE A 38 -1.57 5.46 2.90
C ILE A 38 -1.08 4.89 1.57
N ARG A 39 -0.96 3.55 1.49
CA ARG A 39 -0.52 2.85 0.29
C ARG A 39 -1.42 3.19 -0.91
N HIS A 40 -2.74 3.07 -0.75
CA HIS A 40 -3.68 3.29 -1.85
C HIS A 40 -3.69 4.74 -2.33
N ALA A 41 -3.70 5.70 -1.41
CA ALA A 41 -3.67 7.12 -1.75
C ALA A 41 -2.38 7.49 -2.52
N ALA A 42 -1.23 6.91 -2.17
CA ALA A 42 0.03 7.14 -2.87
C ALA A 42 0.16 6.35 -4.18
N ASP A 43 -0.31 5.10 -4.22
CA ASP A 43 -0.23 4.19 -5.37
C ASP A 43 -0.92 4.76 -6.62
N VAL A 44 -2.01 5.50 -6.44
CA VAL A 44 -2.71 6.18 -7.54
C VAL A 44 -1.78 7.15 -8.27
N TRP A 45 -0.80 7.75 -7.60
CA TRP A 45 0.07 8.78 -8.19
C TRP A 45 1.34 8.26 -8.86
N ASP A 46 1.66 6.98 -8.74
CA ASP A 46 2.84 6.34 -9.35
C ASP A 46 2.89 6.64 -10.86
N ASN A 47 1.89 6.16 -11.61
CA ASN A 47 1.80 6.35 -13.06
C ASN A 47 1.01 7.59 -13.50
N ASN A 48 0.56 8.42 -12.56
CA ASN A 48 -0.32 9.56 -12.84
C ASN A 48 0.30 10.93 -12.54
N THR A 49 1.46 10.98 -11.86
CA THR A 49 2.15 12.25 -11.60
C THR A 49 2.57 12.95 -12.90
N ALA A 50 3.25 12.26 -13.82
CA ALA A 50 3.68 12.88 -15.07
C ALA A 50 2.51 13.33 -15.99
N PRO A 51 1.45 12.51 -16.21
CA PRO A 51 0.25 12.96 -16.90
C PRO A 51 -0.39 14.23 -16.32
N PHE A 52 -0.45 14.34 -14.98
CA PHE A 52 -0.98 15.55 -14.32
C PHE A 52 -0.15 16.79 -14.66
N PHE A 53 1.18 16.73 -14.56
CA PHE A 53 2.04 17.87 -14.91
C PHE A 53 1.94 18.22 -16.40
N ARG A 54 1.83 17.23 -17.30
CA ARG A 54 1.66 17.47 -18.75
C ARG A 54 0.34 18.15 -19.09
N ALA A 55 -0.73 17.83 -18.35
CA ALA A 55 -1.99 18.53 -18.44
C ALA A 55 -1.87 19.96 -17.89
N ALA A 56 -1.31 20.13 -16.68
CA ALA A 56 -1.16 21.43 -16.04
C ALA A 56 -0.26 22.41 -16.82
N THR A 57 0.65 21.92 -17.65
CA THR A 57 1.59 22.74 -18.44
C THR A 57 1.18 22.93 -19.91
N ALA A 58 0.00 22.43 -20.31
CA ALA A 58 -0.47 22.58 -21.68
C ALA A 58 -0.68 24.07 -22.06
N GLY A 59 -0.30 24.42 -23.29
CA GLY A 59 -0.24 25.80 -23.78
C GLY A 59 -1.60 26.44 -23.98
N THR A 60 -2.65 25.63 -24.17
CA THR A 60 -4.03 26.11 -24.31
C THR A 60 -4.97 25.48 -23.28
N ARG A 61 -6.09 26.15 -23.01
CA ARG A 61 -7.16 25.61 -22.13
C ARG A 61 -7.72 24.29 -22.68
N GLY A 62 -7.98 24.22 -23.99
CA GLY A 62 -8.53 23.01 -24.62
C GLY A 62 -7.61 21.80 -24.48
N GLU A 63 -6.31 21.97 -24.71
CA GLU A 63 -5.33 20.88 -24.54
C GLU A 63 -5.18 20.47 -23.07
N ARG A 64 -5.22 21.43 -22.15
CA ARG A 64 -5.16 21.18 -20.70
C ARG A 64 -6.30 20.26 -20.27
N GLU A 65 -7.54 20.60 -20.64
CA GLU A 65 -8.71 19.80 -20.28
C GLU A 65 -8.72 18.44 -20.99
N ARG A 66 -8.30 18.37 -22.26
CA ARG A 66 -8.18 17.10 -22.99
C ARG A 66 -7.17 16.15 -22.34
N ARG A 67 -5.96 16.64 -22.04
CA ARG A 67 -4.91 15.84 -21.39
C ARG A 67 -5.31 15.43 -19.97
N ALA A 68 -5.96 16.32 -19.23
CA ALA A 68 -6.45 16.02 -17.90
C ALA A 68 -7.55 14.94 -17.92
N ARG A 69 -8.48 15.00 -18.89
CA ARG A 69 -9.48 13.94 -19.09
C ARG A 69 -8.82 12.59 -19.39
N ALA A 70 -7.87 12.56 -20.33
CA ALA A 70 -7.14 11.33 -20.64
C ALA A 70 -6.38 10.77 -19.42
N ALA A 71 -5.81 11.65 -18.58
CA ALA A 71 -5.15 11.23 -17.34
C ALA A 71 -6.15 10.69 -16.30
N LEU A 72 -7.34 11.27 -16.16
CA LEU A 72 -8.38 10.75 -15.27
C LEU A 72 -8.93 9.40 -15.76
N GLU A 73 -9.15 9.24 -17.06
CA GLU A 73 -9.56 7.97 -17.66
C GLU A 73 -8.51 6.88 -17.45
N TRP A 74 -7.24 7.22 -17.66
CA TRP A 74 -6.10 6.34 -17.37
C TRP A 74 -6.04 5.95 -15.89
N MET A 75 -6.13 6.93 -14.99
CA MET A 75 -6.14 6.71 -13.54
C MET A 75 -7.27 5.76 -13.12
N ALA A 76 -8.48 5.97 -13.67
CA ALA A 76 -9.66 5.16 -13.44
C ALA A 76 -9.55 3.74 -14.04
N ALA A 77 -8.83 3.58 -15.14
CA ALA A 77 -8.63 2.30 -15.81
C ALA A 77 -7.60 1.39 -15.10
N LEU A 78 -6.62 1.97 -14.41
CA LEU A 78 -5.51 1.24 -13.77
C LEU A 78 -5.89 0.47 -12.49
N GLY A 79 -7.17 0.20 -12.22
CA GLY A 79 -7.63 -0.55 -11.06
C GLY A 79 -9.07 -1.03 -11.14
N ALA A 80 -9.40 -2.03 -10.33
CA ALA A 80 -10.77 -2.50 -10.12
C ALA A 80 -11.70 -1.36 -9.65
N GLU A 81 -13.02 -1.60 -9.62
CA GLU A 81 -14.06 -0.63 -9.21
C GLU A 81 -13.67 0.19 -7.97
N ARG A 82 -12.96 -0.40 -7.00
CA ARG A 82 -12.42 0.27 -5.82
C ARG A 82 -11.69 1.60 -6.11
N ARG A 83 -10.83 1.67 -7.14
CA ARG A 83 -10.11 2.93 -7.46
C ARG A 83 -11.07 3.98 -8.01
N ARG A 84 -12.01 3.58 -8.87
CA ARG A 84 -13.05 4.48 -9.39
C ARG A 84 -13.94 5.00 -8.26
N SER A 85 -14.38 4.13 -7.34
CA SER A 85 -15.16 4.54 -6.17
C SER A 85 -14.40 5.55 -5.31
N TRP A 86 -13.11 5.29 -5.03
CA TRP A 86 -12.25 6.24 -4.31
C TRP A 86 -12.15 7.59 -5.05
N MET A 87 -11.92 7.59 -6.37
CA MET A 87 -11.86 8.83 -7.15
C MET A 87 -13.16 9.63 -7.05
N ARG A 88 -14.33 8.97 -7.19
CA ARG A 88 -15.64 9.62 -7.07
C ARG A 88 -15.83 10.25 -5.69
N GLU A 89 -15.53 9.49 -4.64
CA GLU A 89 -15.65 9.95 -3.25
C GLU A 89 -14.74 11.16 -2.97
N GLN A 90 -13.45 11.07 -3.35
CA GLN A 90 -12.50 12.15 -3.06
C GLN A 90 -12.73 13.39 -3.92
N ALA A 91 -13.13 13.22 -5.18
CA ALA A 91 -13.45 14.35 -6.05
C ALA A 91 -14.73 15.06 -5.57
N ALA A 92 -15.77 14.31 -5.17
CA ALA A 92 -16.98 14.87 -4.58
C ALA A 92 -16.70 15.60 -3.26
N ALA A 93 -15.88 15.03 -2.37
CA ALA A 93 -15.45 15.67 -1.13
C ALA A 93 -14.69 16.99 -1.36
N ALA A 94 -14.11 17.18 -2.55
CA ALA A 94 -13.45 18.43 -2.96
C ALA A 94 -14.36 19.36 -3.79
N GLY A 95 -15.65 19.05 -3.94
CA GLY A 95 -16.61 19.86 -4.72
C GLY A 95 -16.52 19.67 -6.24
N HIS A 96 -15.92 18.57 -6.70
CA HIS A 96 -15.76 18.26 -8.12
C HIS A 96 -16.33 16.87 -8.46
N PRO A 97 -17.67 16.71 -8.57
CA PRO A 97 -18.26 15.41 -8.88
C PRO A 97 -17.72 14.88 -10.22
N LEU A 98 -17.41 13.59 -10.27
CA LEU A 98 -16.87 12.90 -11.45
C LEU A 98 -17.96 12.38 -12.40
N ASP A 99 -19.23 12.57 -12.04
CA ASP A 99 -20.36 12.07 -12.81
C ASP A 99 -20.38 12.69 -14.21
N GLY A 100 -20.50 11.85 -15.23
CA GLY A 100 -20.43 12.26 -16.64
C GLY A 100 -19.03 12.60 -17.17
N LEU A 101 -17.98 12.59 -16.32
CA LEU A 101 -16.61 12.82 -16.78
C LEU A 101 -15.89 11.54 -17.21
N LEU A 102 -16.17 10.42 -16.53
CA LEU A 102 -15.57 9.12 -16.80
C LEU A 102 -16.59 8.18 -17.45
N ALA A 103 -16.15 7.41 -18.43
CA ALA A 103 -16.94 6.31 -18.97
C ALA A 103 -17.21 5.24 -17.90
N PRO A 104 -18.32 4.47 -18.01
CA PRO A 104 -18.60 3.36 -17.12
C PRO A 104 -17.43 2.38 -17.03
N ALA A 105 -17.28 1.77 -15.86
CA ALA A 105 -16.30 0.72 -15.67
C ALA A 105 -16.58 -0.45 -16.61
N LYS A 106 -15.56 -0.89 -17.35
CA LYS A 106 -15.64 -2.20 -18.00
C LYS A 106 -15.62 -3.29 -16.92
N PRO A 107 -16.48 -4.32 -16.99
CA PRO A 107 -16.41 -5.46 -16.11
C PRO A 107 -15.00 -6.07 -16.14
N TYR A 108 -14.49 -6.46 -14.96
CA TYR A 108 -13.22 -7.19 -14.91
C TYR A 108 -13.46 -8.61 -15.43
N ALA A 109 -12.89 -8.93 -16.58
CA ALA A 109 -12.96 -10.26 -17.18
C ALA A 109 -11.61 -10.97 -17.09
N ALA A 110 -11.62 -12.31 -17.11
CA ALA A 110 -10.40 -13.10 -17.23
C ALA A 110 -9.75 -12.80 -18.59
N GLY A 111 -8.49 -12.34 -18.57
CA GLY A 111 -7.69 -12.09 -19.76
C GLY A 111 -6.75 -13.26 -20.07
N ARG A 112 -6.16 -13.23 -21.27
CA ARG A 112 -5.08 -14.15 -21.66
C ARG A 112 -3.71 -13.49 -21.50
N ASP A 113 -2.73 -14.24 -21.02
CA ASP A 113 -1.35 -13.76 -20.96
C ASP A 113 -0.67 -13.75 -22.34
N HIS A 114 0.64 -13.46 -22.37
CA HIS A 114 1.41 -13.37 -23.60
C HIS A 114 1.58 -14.72 -24.32
N GLN A 115 1.29 -15.83 -23.65
CA GLN A 115 1.28 -17.18 -24.21
C GLN A 115 -0.13 -17.61 -24.64
N GLY A 116 -1.13 -16.73 -24.52
CA GLY A 116 -2.54 -17.03 -24.84
C GLY A 116 -3.26 -17.83 -23.74
N LEU A 117 -2.63 -18.03 -22.59
CA LEU A 117 -3.21 -18.80 -21.48
C LEU A 117 -4.08 -17.90 -20.61
N VAL A 118 -5.28 -18.38 -20.27
CA VAL A 118 -6.19 -17.64 -19.40
C VAL A 118 -5.62 -17.53 -18.00
N ARG A 119 -5.74 -16.35 -17.39
CA ARG A 119 -5.28 -16.08 -16.04
C ARG A 119 -6.45 -15.98 -15.06
N PRO A 120 -6.26 -16.44 -13.81
CA PRO A 120 -7.31 -16.31 -12.80
C PRO A 120 -7.56 -14.83 -12.49
N THR A 121 -8.82 -14.52 -12.18
CA THR A 121 -9.23 -13.21 -11.69
C THR A 121 -9.32 -13.18 -10.17
N LEU A 122 -9.42 -11.99 -9.59
CA LEU A 122 -9.85 -11.87 -8.20
C LEU A 122 -11.29 -12.39 -8.09
N MET A 123 -11.56 -13.28 -7.14
CA MET A 123 -12.86 -13.92 -6.93
C MET A 123 -13.32 -13.70 -5.48
N ALA A 124 -14.58 -13.30 -5.29
CA ALA A 124 -15.16 -13.29 -3.95
C ALA A 124 -15.29 -14.73 -3.43
N VAL A 125 -15.00 -14.96 -2.14
CA VAL A 125 -15.24 -16.25 -1.47
C VAL A 125 -16.74 -16.33 -1.14
N THR A 126 -17.44 -17.21 -1.86
CA THR A 126 -18.89 -17.40 -1.78
C THR A 126 -19.22 -18.89 -1.72
N SER A 127 -20.47 -19.23 -1.42
CA SER A 127 -20.96 -20.61 -1.43
C SER A 127 -20.81 -21.30 -2.79
N GLU A 128 -20.63 -20.54 -3.88
CA GLU A 128 -20.36 -21.08 -5.22
C GLU A 128 -18.86 -21.26 -5.48
N THR A 129 -18.04 -20.27 -5.14
CA THR A 129 -16.60 -20.29 -5.46
C THR A 129 -15.82 -21.26 -4.55
N ALA A 130 -16.23 -21.44 -3.29
CA ALA A 130 -15.54 -22.32 -2.37
C ALA A 130 -15.55 -23.80 -2.82
N PRO A 131 -16.70 -24.40 -3.23
CA PRO A 131 -16.70 -25.75 -3.82
C PRO A 131 -15.88 -25.86 -5.12
N SER A 132 -15.93 -24.84 -6.00
CA SER A 132 -15.12 -24.86 -7.22
C SER A 132 -13.62 -24.88 -6.91
N LEU A 133 -13.17 -24.16 -5.88
CA LEU A 133 -11.77 -24.17 -5.44
C LEU A 133 -11.39 -25.52 -4.84
N ALA A 134 -12.26 -26.11 -4.01
CA ALA A 134 -12.02 -27.43 -3.42
C ALA A 134 -11.94 -28.55 -4.47
N ALA A 135 -12.54 -28.37 -5.64
CA ALA A 135 -12.39 -29.30 -6.77
C ALA A 135 -11.02 -29.17 -7.46
N ASP A 136 -10.43 -27.98 -7.48
CA ASP A 136 -9.16 -27.71 -8.18
C ASP A 136 -7.93 -27.83 -7.26
N TYR A 137 -8.11 -27.68 -5.94
CA TYR A 137 -7.03 -27.64 -4.94
C TYR A 137 -7.35 -28.46 -3.69
N ASP A 138 -6.34 -29.14 -3.15
CA ASP A 138 -6.42 -29.87 -1.89
C ASP A 138 -6.18 -28.92 -0.70
N LEU A 139 -7.24 -28.23 -0.28
CA LEU A 139 -7.19 -27.30 0.87
C LEU A 139 -6.86 -28.01 2.20
N PRO A 140 -7.36 -29.23 2.50
CA PRO A 140 -6.94 -29.98 3.68
C PRO A 140 -5.42 -30.24 3.77
N ALA A 141 -4.71 -30.33 2.65
CA ALA A 141 -3.26 -30.46 2.60
C ALA A 141 -2.50 -29.12 2.49
N ALA A 142 -3.20 -27.98 2.57
CA ALA A 142 -2.59 -26.66 2.44
C ALA A 142 -1.59 -26.36 3.57
N GLU A 143 -0.56 -25.56 3.28
CA GLU A 143 0.33 -25.01 4.30
C GLU A 143 0.23 -23.48 4.33
N ILE A 144 0.17 -22.90 5.52
CA ILE A 144 0.17 -21.44 5.69
C ILE A 144 1.58 -20.92 5.39
N ARG A 145 1.73 -20.13 4.31
CA ARG A 145 2.98 -19.44 3.97
C ARG A 145 3.10 -18.09 4.65
N TYR A 146 1.99 -17.37 4.69
CA TYR A 146 1.93 -16.02 5.21
C TYR A 146 0.57 -15.76 5.84
N LEU A 147 0.56 -15.13 7.01
CA LEU A 147 -0.63 -14.56 7.63
C LEU A 147 -0.29 -13.16 8.09
N SER A 148 -1.10 -12.18 7.73
CA SER A 148 -1.12 -10.87 8.39
C SER A 148 -2.51 -10.49 8.83
N VAL A 149 -2.59 -9.84 9.98
CA VAL A 149 -3.78 -9.16 10.47
C VAL A 149 -3.36 -7.76 10.88
N GLU A 150 -4.10 -6.76 10.42
CA GLU A 150 -3.82 -5.36 10.67
C GLU A 150 -5.08 -4.58 10.98
N ARG A 151 -4.92 -3.51 11.76
CA ARG A 151 -5.97 -2.55 11.99
C ARG A 151 -6.05 -1.56 10.84
N ALA A 152 -7.25 -1.41 10.31
CA ALA A 152 -7.64 -0.41 9.32
C ALA A 152 -8.71 0.53 9.90
N GLY A 153 -8.68 1.79 9.46
CA GLY A 153 -9.65 2.83 9.81
C GLY A 153 -9.30 3.66 11.06
N ASP A 154 -10.09 4.72 11.24
CA ASP A 154 -9.87 5.85 12.15
C ASP A 154 -10.58 5.74 13.51
N ARG A 155 -11.54 4.81 13.67
CA ARG A 155 -12.39 4.71 14.88
C ARG A 155 -11.71 3.93 16.00
N ARG A 156 -11.99 4.33 17.26
CA ARG A 156 -11.78 3.48 18.45
C ARG A 156 -12.65 2.23 18.27
N GLY A 157 -12.02 1.08 18.05
CA GLY A 157 -12.68 -0.14 17.54
C GLY A 157 -12.44 -0.42 16.05
N GLY A 158 -11.36 0.12 15.47
CA GLY A 158 -11.00 0.00 14.06
C GLY A 158 -11.12 -1.42 13.51
N ARG A 159 -11.53 -1.49 12.24
CA ARG A 159 -11.74 -2.73 11.50
C ARG A 159 -10.44 -3.51 11.44
N LEU A 160 -10.49 -4.83 11.57
CA LEU A 160 -9.35 -5.67 11.24
C LEU A 160 -9.45 -6.12 9.78
N ASP A 161 -8.36 -6.01 9.05
CA ASP A 161 -8.20 -6.60 7.72
C ASP A 161 -7.02 -7.57 7.77
N GLY A 162 -6.92 -8.47 6.80
CA GLY A 162 -5.84 -9.43 6.78
C GLY A 162 -5.54 -10.01 5.41
N HIS A 163 -4.41 -10.67 5.32
CA HIS A 163 -3.96 -11.38 4.13
C HIS A 163 -3.42 -12.76 4.54
N LEU A 164 -3.91 -13.79 3.87
CA LEU A 164 -3.53 -15.18 4.09
C LEU A 164 -3.00 -15.74 2.77
N GLU A 165 -1.78 -16.29 2.78
CA GLU A 165 -1.23 -17.04 1.65
C GLU A 165 -1.10 -18.53 2.00
N LEU A 166 -1.71 -19.37 1.16
CA LEU A 166 -1.68 -20.81 1.27
C LEU A 166 -0.80 -21.40 0.16
N ALA A 167 0.11 -22.30 0.52
CA ALA A 167 0.65 -23.27 -0.42
C ALA A 167 -0.35 -24.42 -0.55
N VAL A 168 -0.88 -24.68 -1.74
CA VAL A 168 -1.89 -25.72 -1.95
C VAL A 168 -1.45 -26.73 -3.02
N PRO A 169 -1.60 -28.04 -2.78
CA PRO A 169 -1.50 -29.04 -3.84
C PRO A 169 -2.63 -28.86 -4.86
N ARG A 170 -2.34 -29.17 -6.13
CA ARG A 170 -3.34 -29.19 -7.19
C ARG A 170 -4.02 -30.55 -7.23
N SER A 171 -5.32 -30.55 -7.46
CA SER A 171 -6.12 -31.78 -7.63
C SER A 171 -6.28 -32.19 -9.09
N TYR A 172 -5.85 -31.34 -10.03
CA TYR A 172 -5.93 -31.58 -11.46
C TYR A 172 -4.58 -32.05 -12.03
N PRO A 173 -4.58 -32.84 -13.12
CA PRO A 173 -3.36 -33.44 -13.67
C PRO A 173 -2.43 -32.38 -14.28
N LEU A 174 -1.13 -32.62 -14.12
CA LEU A 174 -0.04 -31.89 -14.77
C LEU A 174 0.78 -32.85 -15.63
N ASP A 175 1.53 -32.31 -16.59
CA ASP A 175 2.47 -33.10 -17.38
C ASP A 175 3.58 -33.66 -16.48
N ALA A 176 4.10 -34.85 -16.82
CA ALA A 176 5.13 -35.54 -16.02
C ALA A 176 6.44 -34.76 -15.86
N HIS A 177 6.66 -33.74 -16.70
CA HIS A 177 7.84 -32.86 -16.67
C HIS A 177 7.61 -31.58 -15.86
N THR A 178 6.39 -31.33 -15.39
CA THR A 178 6.08 -30.16 -14.58
C THR A 178 6.56 -30.39 -13.14
N PRO A 179 7.41 -29.50 -12.59
CA PRO A 179 7.85 -29.62 -11.20
C PRO A 179 6.65 -29.67 -10.24
N PRO A 180 6.73 -30.44 -9.13
CA PRO A 180 5.65 -30.57 -8.15
C PRO A 180 5.45 -29.32 -7.29
N GLU A 181 5.77 -28.12 -7.80
CA GLU A 181 5.60 -26.86 -7.08
C GLU A 181 4.13 -26.68 -6.70
N THR A 182 3.82 -26.28 -5.47
CA THR A 182 2.44 -26.00 -5.05
C THR A 182 1.93 -24.70 -5.66
N ALA A 183 0.62 -24.62 -5.90
CA ALA A 183 -0.02 -23.35 -6.23
C ALA A 183 -0.06 -22.45 -4.98
N THR A 184 -0.16 -21.13 -5.17
CA THR A 184 -0.38 -20.20 -4.06
C THR A 184 -1.80 -19.66 -4.13
N LEU A 185 -2.57 -19.75 -3.03
CA LEU A 185 -3.83 -19.02 -2.91
C LEU A 185 -3.63 -17.83 -1.99
N GLY A 186 -3.74 -16.61 -2.54
CA GLY A 186 -3.76 -15.38 -1.75
C GLY A 186 -5.21 -15.02 -1.40
N ILE A 187 -5.49 -14.79 -0.13
CA ILE A 187 -6.83 -14.49 0.38
C ILE A 187 -6.78 -13.20 1.18
N ARG A 188 -7.50 -12.19 0.71
CA ARG A 188 -7.69 -10.92 1.41
C ARG A 188 -8.96 -10.99 2.24
N LEU A 189 -8.85 -10.64 3.50
CA LEU A 189 -9.94 -10.67 4.47
C LEU A 189 -10.30 -9.24 4.85
N HIS A 190 -11.59 -8.91 4.79
CA HIS A 190 -12.08 -7.58 5.09
C HIS A 190 -13.07 -7.63 6.25
N GLY A 191 -12.83 -6.81 7.28
CA GLY A 191 -13.70 -6.79 8.45
C GLY A 191 -13.63 -8.07 9.27
N ILE A 192 -12.40 -8.49 9.60
CA ILE A 192 -12.14 -9.59 10.51
C ILE A 192 -12.74 -9.30 11.88
N THR A 193 -13.57 -10.22 12.36
CA THR A 193 -14.19 -10.20 13.69
C THR A 193 -13.57 -11.21 14.63
N GLU A 194 -12.93 -12.25 14.10
CA GLU A 194 -12.28 -13.30 14.87
C GLU A 194 -10.95 -13.72 14.26
N VAL A 195 -9.92 -13.80 15.10
CA VAL A 195 -8.61 -14.35 14.78
C VAL A 195 -8.24 -15.36 15.85
N ARG A 196 -7.87 -16.56 15.41
CA ARG A 196 -7.19 -17.55 16.23
C ARG A 196 -6.19 -18.28 15.35
N PHE A 197 -4.91 -18.09 15.63
CA PHE A 197 -3.82 -18.71 14.89
C PHE A 197 -2.71 -19.15 15.83
N ASP A 198 -2.13 -20.32 15.56
CA ASP A 198 -0.92 -20.84 16.20
C ASP A 198 -0.07 -21.48 15.10
N SER A 199 1.19 -21.06 14.96
CA SER A 199 2.09 -21.54 13.90
C SER A 199 2.37 -23.04 13.97
N HIS A 200 2.16 -23.70 15.12
CA HIS A 200 2.23 -25.16 15.22
C HIS A 200 1.05 -25.90 14.57
N ASP A 201 -0.03 -25.19 14.25
CA ASP A 201 -1.26 -25.71 13.64
C ASP A 201 -1.45 -25.10 12.23
N ALA A 202 -0.34 -24.81 11.54
CA ALA A 202 -0.29 -24.09 10.27
C ALA A 202 -0.50 -24.99 9.03
N ARG A 203 -1.12 -26.16 9.19
CA ARG A 203 -1.39 -27.12 8.11
C ARG A 203 -2.87 -27.43 8.03
N GLY A 204 -3.40 -27.46 6.81
CA GLY A 204 -4.81 -27.64 6.49
C GLY A 204 -5.59 -26.33 6.53
N ALA A 205 -6.45 -26.16 5.52
CA ALA A 205 -7.35 -25.03 5.41
C ALA A 205 -8.75 -25.50 5.01
N ALA A 206 -9.77 -24.79 5.47
CA ALA A 206 -11.16 -25.01 5.04
C ALA A 206 -11.87 -23.67 4.86
N LEU A 207 -12.41 -23.43 3.67
CA LEU A 207 -13.23 -22.24 3.37
C LEU A 207 -14.69 -22.54 3.66
N ARG A 208 -15.31 -21.74 4.55
CA ARG A 208 -16.70 -21.88 4.98
C ARG A 208 -17.43 -20.53 4.80
N PRO A 209 -17.87 -20.20 3.58
CA PRO A 209 -18.72 -19.03 3.35
C PRO A 209 -20.09 -19.27 4.00
N ALA A 210 -20.65 -18.26 4.66
CA ALA A 210 -22.02 -18.36 5.18
C ALA A 210 -23.06 -18.37 4.05
N ALA A 211 -24.18 -19.07 4.29
CA ALA A 211 -25.33 -19.01 3.40
C ALA A 211 -25.92 -17.58 3.38
N GLY A 212 -26.34 -17.10 2.20
CA GLY A 212 -27.04 -15.82 2.09
C GLY A 212 -26.18 -14.56 2.26
N GLY A 213 -24.86 -14.64 2.07
CA GLY A 213 -23.98 -13.47 2.13
C GLY A 213 -23.57 -13.04 3.55
N GLY A 214 -23.68 -13.93 4.53
CA GLY A 214 -23.09 -13.73 5.86
C GLY A 214 -21.56 -13.77 5.85
N PRO A 215 -20.91 -13.70 7.04
CA PRO A 215 -19.46 -13.68 7.15
C PRO A 215 -18.80 -14.93 6.57
N VAL A 216 -17.57 -14.77 6.10
CA VAL A 216 -16.71 -15.86 5.64
C VAL A 216 -15.85 -16.34 6.80
N SER A 217 -15.87 -17.64 7.08
CA SER A 217 -14.96 -18.28 8.03
C SER A 217 -13.95 -19.16 7.32
N ILE A 218 -12.69 -19.06 7.72
CA ILE A 218 -11.58 -19.89 7.24
C ILE A 218 -11.03 -20.67 8.43
N GLY A 219 -11.19 -21.99 8.41
CA GLY A 219 -10.52 -22.89 9.37
C GLY A 219 -9.06 -23.07 8.99
N ILE A 220 -8.16 -23.05 9.98
CA ILE A 220 -6.72 -23.28 9.82
C ILE A 220 -6.32 -24.40 10.78
N GLY A 221 -5.81 -25.50 10.24
CA GLY A 221 -5.51 -26.70 11.02
C GLY A 221 -6.68 -27.19 11.87
N ALA A 222 -6.37 -27.73 13.04
CA ALA A 222 -7.36 -28.32 13.92
C ALA A 222 -8.15 -27.26 14.72
N ARG A 223 -7.53 -26.10 15.02
CA ARG A 223 -8.06 -25.14 16.01
C ARG A 223 -8.04 -23.69 15.57
N GLY A 224 -7.38 -23.37 14.46
CA GLY A 224 -7.30 -22.01 13.95
C GLY A 224 -8.57 -21.57 13.24
N THR A 225 -8.89 -20.28 13.32
CA THR A 225 -10.01 -19.68 12.61
C THR A 225 -9.73 -18.21 12.26
N LEU A 226 -10.21 -17.79 11.10
CA LEU A 226 -10.33 -16.39 10.69
C LEU A 226 -11.77 -16.17 10.25
N THR A 227 -12.49 -15.26 10.90
CA THR A 227 -13.85 -14.88 10.50
C THR A 227 -13.84 -13.44 10.05
N ALA A 228 -14.34 -13.17 8.84
CA ALA A 228 -14.36 -11.83 8.24
C ALA A 228 -15.71 -11.54 7.57
N ALA A 229 -16.06 -10.26 7.43
CA ALA A 229 -17.28 -9.85 6.75
C ALA A 229 -17.29 -10.29 5.27
N THR A 230 -16.17 -10.11 4.57
CA THR A 230 -15.97 -10.62 3.21
C THR A 230 -14.54 -11.11 3.01
N ALA A 231 -14.33 -11.92 1.98
CA ALA A 231 -13.01 -12.33 1.54
C ALA A 231 -12.91 -12.38 0.02
N ASP A 232 -11.77 -11.93 -0.50
CA ASP A 232 -11.41 -12.01 -1.92
C ASP A 232 -10.21 -12.93 -2.09
N LEU A 233 -10.25 -13.82 -3.07
CA LEU A 233 -9.24 -14.83 -3.33
C LEU A 233 -8.63 -14.64 -4.73
N TYR A 234 -7.32 -14.79 -4.81
CA TYR A 234 -6.55 -14.79 -6.05
C TYR A 234 -5.62 -16.02 -6.07
N PRO A 235 -5.86 -16.99 -6.97
CA PRO A 235 -4.91 -18.06 -7.27
C PRO A 235 -3.70 -17.49 -8.01
N ASP A 236 -2.51 -17.67 -7.47
CA ASP A 236 -1.25 -17.48 -8.17
C ASP A 236 -0.72 -18.85 -8.59
N ASP A 237 -1.13 -19.25 -9.80
CA ASP A 237 -0.90 -20.57 -10.35
C ASP A 237 -0.74 -20.49 -11.88
N HIS A 238 0.49 -20.73 -12.35
CA HIS A 238 0.83 -20.74 -13.78
C HIS A 238 0.08 -21.81 -14.57
N HIS A 239 -0.37 -22.89 -13.90
CA HIS A 239 -1.08 -24.00 -14.51
C HIS A 239 -2.59 -23.91 -14.32
N TRP A 240 -3.10 -22.79 -13.78
CA TRP A 240 -4.53 -22.62 -13.50
C TRP A 240 -5.42 -22.86 -14.72
N HIS A 241 -4.93 -22.57 -15.93
CA HIS A 241 -5.65 -22.83 -17.18
C HIS A 241 -6.01 -24.33 -17.39
N LEU A 242 -5.29 -25.25 -16.73
CA LEU A 242 -5.56 -26.71 -16.72
C LEU A 242 -6.56 -27.13 -15.64
N SER A 243 -6.96 -26.23 -14.74
CA SER A 243 -8.00 -26.49 -13.75
C SER A 243 -9.41 -26.53 -14.38
N ALA A 244 -10.41 -27.03 -13.66
CA ALA A 244 -11.79 -27.01 -14.15
C ALA A 244 -12.29 -25.56 -14.32
N ALA A 245 -11.98 -24.68 -13.35
CA ALA A 245 -12.30 -23.27 -13.45
C ALA A 245 -11.58 -22.58 -14.62
N GLY A 246 -10.29 -22.89 -14.81
CA GLY A 246 -9.48 -22.35 -15.90
C GLY A 246 -9.99 -22.75 -17.28
N ARG A 247 -10.40 -24.01 -17.47
CA ARG A 247 -11.01 -24.45 -18.73
C ARG A 247 -12.32 -23.73 -19.04
N ARG A 248 -13.19 -23.54 -18.03
CA ARG A 248 -14.43 -22.75 -18.18
C ARG A 248 -14.14 -21.31 -18.55
N ALA A 249 -13.17 -20.68 -17.87
CA ALA A 249 -12.75 -19.32 -18.20
C ALA A 249 -12.18 -19.23 -19.62
N SER A 250 -11.33 -20.17 -20.03
CA SER A 250 -10.78 -20.21 -21.38
C SER A 250 -11.87 -20.31 -22.46
N ALA A 251 -12.95 -21.05 -22.23
CA ALA A 251 -14.06 -21.14 -23.17
C ALA A 251 -14.84 -19.81 -23.32
N ALA A 252 -14.85 -18.96 -22.28
CA ALA A 252 -15.54 -17.68 -22.26
C ALA A 252 -14.64 -16.48 -22.64
N THR A 253 -13.32 -16.62 -22.53
CA THR A 253 -12.37 -15.54 -22.81
C THR A 253 -11.96 -15.54 -24.30
N PRO A 254 -12.21 -14.44 -25.05
CA PRO A 254 -11.80 -14.30 -26.44
C PRO A 254 -10.29 -14.51 -26.67
N PRO A 255 -9.86 -14.81 -27.91
CA PRO A 255 -8.44 -14.87 -28.27
C PRO A 255 -7.74 -13.52 -28.04
N ARG A 256 -6.45 -13.55 -27.68
CA ARG A 256 -5.66 -12.34 -27.40
C ARG A 256 -5.65 -11.37 -28.59
N ASP A 257 -5.58 -11.88 -29.82
CA ASP A 257 -5.52 -11.06 -31.03
C ASP A 257 -6.82 -10.30 -31.32
N SER A 258 -7.90 -10.62 -30.61
CA SER A 258 -9.16 -9.87 -30.64
C SER A 258 -9.23 -8.76 -29.58
N GLU A 259 -8.27 -8.71 -28.64
CA GLU A 259 -8.22 -7.69 -27.61
C GLU A 259 -7.45 -6.44 -28.10
N PRO A 260 -7.96 -5.22 -27.84
CA PRO A 260 -7.20 -4.01 -28.08
C PRO A 260 -5.88 -4.04 -27.30
N ALA A 261 -4.81 -3.50 -27.90
CA ALA A 261 -3.55 -3.31 -27.19
C ALA A 261 -3.79 -2.61 -25.83
N PRO A 262 -3.07 -3.00 -24.77
CA PRO A 262 -3.17 -2.33 -23.48
C PRO A 262 -3.01 -0.82 -23.67
N ALA A 263 -3.91 -0.03 -23.10
CA ALA A 263 -3.78 1.41 -23.15
C ALA A 263 -2.42 1.80 -22.56
N THR A 264 -1.72 2.72 -23.22
CA THR A 264 -0.48 3.29 -22.70
C THR A 264 -0.79 4.52 -21.86
N ALA A 265 0.05 4.81 -20.87
CA ALA A 265 -0.08 6.02 -20.09
C ALA A 265 -0.04 7.25 -21.03
N PRO A 266 -0.90 8.29 -20.83
CA PRO A 266 -0.91 9.47 -21.68
C PRO A 266 0.48 10.13 -21.79
N GLN A 267 1.06 10.10 -22.99
CA GLN A 267 2.40 10.66 -23.25
C GLN A 267 2.40 12.06 -23.86
N ASP A 268 1.24 12.58 -24.27
CA ASP A 268 1.12 13.86 -24.95
C ASP A 268 1.67 15.03 -24.12
N GLY A 269 2.62 15.76 -24.72
CA GLY A 269 3.21 16.98 -24.15
C GLY A 269 4.58 16.77 -23.51
N HIS A 270 5.43 17.77 -23.67
CA HIS A 270 6.77 17.79 -23.11
C HIS A 270 6.82 18.62 -21.82
N LEU A 271 7.41 18.08 -20.75
CA LEU A 271 7.69 18.83 -19.53
C LEU A 271 9.01 19.59 -19.67
N ARG A 272 8.99 20.90 -19.48
CA ARG A 272 10.22 21.69 -19.40
C ARG A 272 10.99 21.35 -18.11
N VAL A 273 12.24 21.79 -18.03
CA VAL A 273 13.22 21.33 -17.02
C VAL A 273 12.69 21.40 -15.58
N ASN A 274 12.20 22.55 -15.12
CA ASN A 274 11.75 22.71 -13.74
C ASN A 274 10.40 22.01 -13.49
N ALA A 275 9.49 22.02 -14.48
CA ALA A 275 8.26 21.24 -14.41
C ALA A 275 8.54 19.73 -14.31
N ALA A 276 9.50 19.21 -15.07
CA ALA A 276 9.94 17.82 -15.03
C ALA A 276 10.60 17.47 -13.68
N ALA A 277 11.45 18.36 -13.16
CA ALA A 277 12.05 18.20 -11.83
C ALA A 277 10.99 18.16 -10.72
N ALA A 278 10.02 19.08 -10.75
CA ALA A 278 8.93 19.09 -9.78
C ALA A 278 8.07 17.82 -9.87
N ALA A 279 7.77 17.36 -11.08
CA ALA A 279 7.06 16.10 -11.31
C ALA A 279 7.85 14.90 -10.76
N HIS A 280 9.16 14.84 -10.99
CA HIS A 280 10.02 13.77 -10.49
C HIS A 280 10.09 13.76 -8.96
N VAL A 281 10.30 14.92 -8.34
CA VAL A 281 10.37 15.06 -6.88
C VAL A 281 9.06 14.61 -6.22
N LEU A 282 7.91 15.05 -6.74
CA LEU A 282 6.60 14.60 -6.23
C LEU A 282 6.38 13.10 -6.47
N HIS A 283 6.71 12.59 -7.65
CA HIS A 283 6.59 11.16 -7.95
C HIS A 283 7.45 10.31 -7.00
N ARG A 284 8.70 10.72 -6.74
CA ARG A 284 9.57 10.08 -5.74
C ARG A 284 8.98 10.14 -4.35
N ALA A 285 8.34 11.25 -3.95
CA ALA A 285 7.65 11.35 -2.66
C ALA A 285 6.51 10.32 -2.56
N MET A 286 5.70 10.20 -3.60
CA MET A 286 4.60 9.22 -3.65
C MET A 286 5.12 7.78 -3.63
N LEU A 287 6.24 7.49 -4.30
CA LEU A 287 6.90 6.18 -4.22
C LEU A 287 7.42 5.89 -2.81
N GLU A 288 8.05 6.86 -2.17
CA GLU A 288 8.58 6.72 -0.80
C GLU A 288 7.45 6.49 0.20
N ILE A 289 6.33 7.22 0.08
CA ILE A 289 5.15 6.99 0.90
C ILE A 289 4.57 5.60 0.64
N ARG A 290 4.49 5.17 -0.63
CA ARG A 290 3.95 3.86 -1.02
C ARG A 290 4.78 2.69 -0.49
N ILE A 291 6.05 2.88 -0.13
CA ILE A 291 6.90 1.83 0.45
C ILE A 291 6.27 1.20 1.69
N VAL A 292 5.36 1.88 2.41
CA VAL A 292 4.59 1.27 3.51
C VAL A 292 3.79 0.03 3.09
N ARG A 293 3.60 -0.22 1.78
CA ARG A 293 3.10 -1.50 1.26
C ARG A 293 3.90 -2.69 1.76
N TYR A 294 5.20 -2.49 1.98
CA TYR A 294 6.08 -3.45 2.61
C TYR A 294 6.04 -3.19 4.11
N ALA A 295 5.42 -4.10 4.83
CA ALA A 295 5.20 -3.92 6.26
C ALA A 295 6.52 -3.64 7.02
N GLY A 296 7.64 -4.28 6.66
CA GLY A 296 8.93 -4.02 7.30
C GLY A 296 9.42 -2.57 7.23
N GLU A 297 8.97 -1.80 6.23
CA GLU A 297 9.40 -0.42 6.01
C GLU A 297 8.42 0.63 6.56
N ALA A 298 7.23 0.21 7.01
CA ALA A 298 6.17 1.15 7.42
C ALA A 298 6.57 2.08 8.58
N GLY A 299 7.42 1.61 9.49
CA GLY A 299 7.95 2.43 10.60
C GLY A 299 9.13 3.34 10.22
N ARG A 300 9.68 3.22 9.01
CA ARG A 300 10.85 3.98 8.54
C ARG A 300 10.48 5.04 7.50
N ALA A 301 9.44 4.79 6.71
CA ALA A 301 9.00 5.71 5.67
C ALA A 301 8.57 7.07 6.30
N PRO A 302 9.00 8.22 5.74
CA PRO A 302 8.71 9.56 6.27
C PRO A 302 7.29 10.03 5.89
N VAL A 303 6.29 9.21 6.23
CA VAL A 303 4.89 9.40 5.82
C VAL A 303 4.16 10.51 6.56
N ARG A 304 4.76 11.08 7.62
CA ARG A 304 4.24 12.29 8.28
C ARG A 304 4.81 13.56 7.66
N GLU A 305 6.10 13.51 7.35
CA GLU A 305 6.88 14.66 6.90
C GLU A 305 6.61 14.97 5.42
N LEU A 306 6.54 13.94 4.57
CA LEU A 306 6.33 14.14 3.13
C LEU A 306 4.97 14.79 2.83
N PRO A 307 3.81 14.31 3.32
CA PRO A 307 2.54 14.99 3.05
C PRO A 307 2.51 16.44 3.53
N ARG A 308 3.13 16.73 4.67
CA ARG A 308 3.26 18.11 5.19
C ARG A 308 4.10 18.98 4.24
N ALA A 309 5.22 18.47 3.73
CA ALA A 309 6.04 19.22 2.79
C ALA A 309 5.29 19.54 1.48
N PHE A 310 4.51 18.58 0.99
CA PHE A 310 3.76 18.67 -0.27
C PHE A 310 2.32 19.17 -0.12
N ALA A 311 1.89 19.62 1.07
CA ALA A 311 0.51 20.09 1.30
C ALA A 311 0.09 21.17 0.27
N GLY A 312 -1.01 20.95 -0.44
CA GLY A 312 -1.51 21.83 -1.50
C GLY A 312 -0.75 21.72 -2.84
N ALA A 313 0.01 20.65 -3.06
CA ALA A 313 0.77 20.44 -4.30
C ALA A 313 -0.10 20.45 -5.55
N GLY A 314 -1.32 19.91 -5.51
CA GLY A 314 -2.26 19.92 -6.62
C GLY A 314 -2.57 21.35 -7.08
N ALA A 315 -3.12 22.15 -6.18
CA ALA A 315 -3.41 23.56 -6.45
C ALA A 315 -2.15 24.35 -6.90
N ALA A 316 -1.01 24.11 -6.27
CA ALA A 316 0.23 24.81 -6.58
C ALA A 316 0.79 24.46 -7.98
N VAL A 317 0.69 23.19 -8.41
CA VAL A 317 1.08 22.75 -9.75
C VAL A 317 0.18 23.39 -10.82
N LEU A 318 -1.13 23.48 -10.57
CA LEU A 318 -2.05 24.19 -11.47
C LEU A 318 -1.69 25.67 -11.59
N ALA A 319 -1.44 26.32 -10.46
CA ALA A 319 -1.08 27.74 -10.44
C ALA A 319 0.23 28.01 -11.22
N ALA A 320 1.27 27.19 -11.00
CA ALA A 320 2.53 27.30 -11.73
C ALA A 320 2.35 27.06 -13.24
N GLY A 321 1.56 26.05 -13.60
CA GLY A 321 1.26 25.71 -14.99
C GLY A 321 0.30 26.67 -15.72
N ALA A 322 -0.39 27.56 -15.00
CA ALA A 322 -1.31 28.55 -15.58
C ALA A 322 -0.61 29.76 -16.23
N HIS A 323 0.69 29.94 -15.97
CA HIS A 323 1.46 31.02 -16.59
C HIS A 323 1.60 30.83 -18.11
N ARG A 324 1.10 31.80 -18.89
CA ARG A 324 1.16 31.78 -20.37
C ARG A 324 2.59 31.85 -20.91
N LEU A 325 3.47 32.58 -20.23
CA LEU A 325 4.86 32.75 -20.67
C LEU A 325 5.72 31.61 -20.10
N PRO A 326 6.40 30.81 -20.94
CA PRO A 326 7.07 29.60 -20.46
C PRO A 326 8.18 29.83 -19.42
N HIS A 327 8.90 30.95 -19.48
CA HIS A 327 9.92 31.30 -18.48
C HIS A 327 9.32 31.61 -17.11
N ARG A 328 8.09 32.18 -17.07
CA ARG A 328 7.37 32.43 -15.81
C ARG A 328 6.86 31.13 -15.20
N ALA A 329 6.33 30.22 -16.03
CA ALA A 329 5.94 28.89 -15.59
C ALA A 329 7.14 28.13 -14.97
N GLU A 330 8.28 28.12 -15.67
CA GLU A 330 9.51 27.48 -15.17
C GLU A 330 10.02 28.08 -13.87
N THR A 331 9.98 29.42 -13.75
CA THR A 331 10.33 30.12 -12.51
C THR A 331 9.37 29.76 -11.37
N ALA A 332 8.07 29.61 -11.65
CA ALA A 332 7.08 29.19 -10.67
C ALA A 332 7.30 27.75 -10.21
N PHE A 333 7.64 26.81 -11.11
CA PHE A 333 7.99 25.44 -10.73
C PHE A 333 9.28 25.38 -9.90
N ARG A 334 10.28 26.20 -10.21
CA ARG A 334 11.48 26.30 -9.36
C ARG A 334 11.13 26.75 -7.94
N ARG A 335 10.36 27.83 -7.80
CA ARG A 335 9.87 28.34 -6.49
C ARG A 335 9.00 27.33 -5.74
N LEU A 336 8.26 26.49 -6.47
CA LEU A 336 7.46 25.41 -5.89
C LEU A 336 8.38 24.38 -5.21
N ILE A 337 9.44 23.93 -5.88
CA ILE A 337 10.43 23.01 -5.31
C ILE A 337 11.11 23.63 -4.08
N GLU A 338 11.56 24.88 -4.19
CA GLU A 338 12.16 25.63 -3.06
C GLU A 338 11.20 25.68 -1.84
N THR A 339 9.90 25.82 -2.10
CA THR A 339 8.86 25.81 -1.07
C THR A 339 8.71 24.45 -0.41
N TRP A 340 8.69 23.36 -1.18
CA TRP A 340 8.63 22.00 -0.64
C TRP A 340 9.85 21.67 0.22
N VAL A 341 11.06 22.02 -0.25
CA VAL A 341 12.31 21.85 0.51
C VAL A 341 12.25 22.62 1.83
N ARG A 342 11.82 23.89 1.80
CA ARG A 342 11.67 24.71 3.02
C ARG A 342 10.66 24.11 4.00
N ARG A 343 9.54 23.59 3.52
CA ARG A 343 8.50 22.97 4.38
C ARG A 343 8.94 21.64 4.96
N GLY A 344 9.74 20.85 4.24
CA GLY A 344 10.26 19.59 4.74
C GLY A 344 11.30 19.76 5.85
N GLY A 345 12.05 20.86 5.82
CA GLY A 345 13.03 21.19 6.87
C GLY A 345 14.13 20.14 7.04
N PRO A 346 14.80 20.11 8.20
CA PRO A 346 15.93 19.22 8.45
C PRO A 346 15.58 17.73 8.34
N ALA A 347 14.34 17.34 8.67
CA ALA A 347 13.90 15.95 8.65
C ALA A 347 13.91 15.32 7.25
N LEU A 348 13.70 16.13 6.21
CA LEU A 348 13.67 15.67 4.82
C LEU A 348 14.88 16.15 4.00
N ALA A 349 15.86 16.82 4.60
CA ALA A 349 16.97 17.42 3.87
C ALA A 349 17.77 16.39 3.05
N GLU A 350 18.11 15.24 3.64
CA GLU A 350 18.83 14.16 2.94
C GLU A 350 17.99 13.51 1.85
N TRP A 351 16.68 13.36 2.11
CA TRP A 351 15.74 12.83 1.13
C TRP A 351 15.60 13.76 -0.09
N PHE A 352 15.44 15.07 0.11
CA PHE A 352 15.37 16.05 -0.97
C PHE A 352 16.69 16.11 -1.76
N ASP A 353 17.84 16.08 -1.09
CA ASP A 353 19.16 16.03 -1.76
C ASP A 353 19.28 14.79 -2.66
N ALA A 354 18.87 13.61 -2.17
CA ALA A 354 18.82 12.38 -2.97
C ALA A 354 17.85 12.48 -4.17
N ALA A 355 16.62 12.95 -3.95
CA ALA A 355 15.59 13.08 -5.00
C ALA A 355 15.99 14.09 -6.10
N LEU A 356 16.58 15.23 -5.70
CA LEU A 356 17.06 16.24 -6.64
C LEU A 356 18.29 15.74 -7.42
N ARG A 357 19.24 15.03 -6.79
CA ARG A 357 20.36 14.40 -7.51
C ARG A 357 19.91 13.34 -8.51
N ALA A 358 18.91 12.53 -8.16
CA ALA A 358 18.34 11.54 -9.08
C ALA A 358 17.70 12.22 -10.30
N SER A 359 17.06 13.39 -10.09
CA SER A 359 16.57 14.26 -11.16
C SER A 359 17.70 14.85 -12.01
N ALA A 360 18.85 15.13 -11.40
CA ALA A 360 20.00 15.75 -12.04
C ALA A 360 20.79 14.86 -13.01
N ARG A 361 20.53 13.56 -13.03
CA ARG A 361 21.03 12.65 -14.08
C ARG A 361 20.33 12.85 -15.43
N GLN A 362 19.42 13.82 -15.54
CA GLN A 362 18.92 14.35 -16.81
C GLN A 362 19.66 15.66 -17.17
N PRO A 363 20.04 15.90 -18.44
CA PRO A 363 21.25 16.67 -18.80
C PRO A 363 21.28 18.17 -18.51
N HIS A 364 20.27 18.76 -17.86
CA HIS A 364 20.16 20.22 -17.68
C HIS A 364 19.66 20.64 -16.28
N PHE A 365 20.15 20.02 -15.22
CA PHE A 365 19.70 20.32 -13.85
C PHE A 365 20.53 21.43 -13.16
N LEU A 366 19.85 22.28 -12.38
CA LEU A 366 20.32 23.55 -11.80
C LEU A 366 21.42 23.37 -10.73
N PRO A 367 22.65 23.90 -10.94
CA PRO A 367 23.72 23.88 -9.94
C PRO A 367 23.40 24.61 -8.62
N GLY A 368 22.47 25.59 -8.60
CA GLY A 368 22.23 26.41 -7.40
C GLY A 368 21.32 25.80 -6.32
N LEU A 369 20.43 24.85 -6.65
CA LEU A 369 19.44 24.33 -5.69
C LEU A 369 20.07 23.31 -4.72
N LEU A 370 21.01 22.50 -5.21
CA LEU A 370 21.79 21.58 -4.36
C LEU A 370 22.68 22.35 -3.39
N ASP A 371 23.26 23.47 -3.84
CA ASP A 371 24.07 24.34 -2.98
C ASP A 371 23.21 25.04 -1.93
N GLU A 372 21.97 25.43 -2.22
CA GLU A 372 21.05 25.97 -1.22
C GLU A 372 20.64 24.93 -0.17
N VAL A 373 20.36 23.69 -0.57
CA VAL A 373 20.09 22.57 0.35
C VAL A 373 21.30 22.30 1.25
N ARG A 374 22.51 22.29 0.69
CA ARG A 374 23.78 22.10 1.42
C ARG A 374 24.09 23.26 2.37
N ALA A 375 23.88 24.50 1.93
CA ALA A 375 24.10 25.70 2.73
C ALA A 375 23.15 25.74 3.94
N ARG A 376 21.87 25.36 3.75
CA ARG A 376 20.92 25.24 4.88
C ARG A 376 21.29 24.11 5.83
N ARG A 377 21.74 22.96 5.32
CA ARG A 377 22.28 21.88 6.16
C ARG A 377 23.44 22.37 7.02
N ALA A 378 24.38 23.11 6.44
CA ALA A 378 25.55 23.66 7.14
C ALA A 378 25.14 24.71 8.19
N PHE A 379 24.13 25.54 7.88
CA PHE A 379 23.59 26.54 8.81
C PHE A 379 22.80 25.93 9.98
N ASP A 380 21.99 24.90 9.73
CA ASP A 380 21.24 24.23 10.81
C ASP A 380 22.13 23.33 11.66
N ALA A 381 23.19 22.75 11.08
CA ALA A 381 24.19 21.97 11.82
C ALA A 381 25.02 22.85 12.77
N SER A 382 25.28 24.11 12.44
CA SER A 382 26.04 25.04 13.30
C SER A 382 25.22 25.64 14.44
N ARG A 383 23.88 25.50 14.41
CA ARG A 383 22.97 25.91 15.49
C ARG A 383 22.51 24.77 16.40
N ARG A 384 22.88 23.53 16.10
CA ARG A 384 22.61 22.40 17.00
C ARG A 384 23.60 22.45 18.16
N PRO A 385 23.17 22.69 19.42
CA PRO A 385 24.02 22.33 20.56
C PRO A 385 24.34 20.84 20.46
N ALA A 386 25.55 20.46 20.87
CA ALA A 386 25.96 19.06 20.93
C ALA A 386 24.88 18.28 21.68
N ALA A 387 24.25 17.33 21.01
CA ALA A 387 23.23 16.51 21.65
C ALA A 387 23.94 15.66 22.70
N ASP A 388 23.63 15.91 23.98
CA ASP A 388 24.01 14.99 25.04
C ASP A 388 23.58 13.56 24.68
N PRO A 389 24.37 12.54 25.04
CA PRO A 389 23.99 11.15 24.81
C PRO A 389 22.64 10.89 25.47
N VAL A 390 21.61 10.76 24.63
CA VAL A 390 20.22 10.57 25.06
C VAL A 390 20.19 9.26 25.86
N PRO A 391 19.84 9.28 27.16
CA PRO A 391 19.71 8.05 27.94
C PRO A 391 18.67 7.16 27.27
N ALA A 392 18.94 5.83 27.27
CA ALA A 392 18.04 4.86 26.69
C ALA A 392 16.62 5.07 27.28
N PRO A 393 15.60 5.37 26.47
CA PRO A 393 14.27 5.61 27.00
C PRO A 393 13.81 4.40 27.80
N GLY A 394 13.26 4.64 28.99
CA GLY A 394 12.63 3.59 29.79
C GLY A 394 11.62 2.79 28.95
N ARG A 395 11.55 1.48 29.17
CA ARG A 395 10.64 0.62 28.40
C ARG A 395 9.20 1.14 28.57
N PRO A 396 8.46 1.40 27.48
CA PRO A 396 7.09 1.85 27.57
C PRO A 396 6.27 0.79 28.33
N ARG A 397 5.36 1.21 29.22
CA ARG A 397 4.54 0.27 29.99
C ARG A 397 3.42 -0.33 29.17
N GLU A 398 2.95 0.39 28.15
CA GLU A 398 1.87 0.00 27.27
C GLU A 398 2.23 0.20 25.81
N VAL A 399 1.72 -0.69 24.96
CA VAL A 399 1.76 -0.58 23.51
C VAL A 399 0.42 -0.98 22.93
N GLU A 400 0.11 -0.51 21.72
CA GLU A 400 -1.07 -0.96 20.97
C GLU A 400 -0.62 -1.68 19.70
N LEU A 401 -1.10 -2.91 19.51
CA LEU A 401 -0.84 -3.68 18.29
C LEU A 401 -1.61 -3.09 17.11
N ARG A 402 -0.88 -2.78 16.04
CA ARG A 402 -1.41 -2.27 14.76
C ARG A 402 -1.39 -3.33 13.67
N MET A 403 -0.39 -4.19 13.67
CA MET A 403 -0.24 -5.29 12.72
C MET A 403 0.52 -6.43 13.38
N ALA A 404 0.14 -7.66 13.08
CA ALA A 404 0.94 -8.84 13.34
C ALA A 404 1.01 -9.69 12.06
N ALA A 405 2.21 -10.14 11.70
CA ALA A 405 2.45 -10.98 10.55
C ALA A 405 3.39 -12.14 10.88
N TYR A 406 3.07 -13.30 10.30
CA TYR A 406 3.83 -14.52 10.33
C TYR A 406 4.15 -14.95 8.91
N THR A 407 5.39 -15.37 8.67
CA THR A 407 5.86 -15.99 7.43
C THR A 407 6.52 -17.32 7.78
N SER A 408 6.10 -18.41 7.14
CA SER A 408 6.80 -19.70 7.25
C SER A 408 7.99 -19.76 6.31
N ALA A 409 8.99 -20.58 6.63
CA ALA A 409 10.10 -20.82 5.72
C ALA A 409 9.57 -21.57 4.48
N HIS A 410 9.81 -21.03 3.29
CA HIS A 410 9.35 -21.64 2.05
C HIS A 410 10.20 -21.22 0.86
N THR A 411 10.06 -21.93 -0.26
CA THR A 411 10.63 -21.52 -1.55
C THR A 411 9.51 -21.13 -2.49
N ARG A 412 9.65 -19.97 -3.14
CA ARG A 412 8.70 -19.47 -4.15
C ARG A 412 9.49 -18.86 -5.30
N TYR A 413 9.17 -19.20 -6.53
CA TYR A 413 9.88 -18.71 -7.72
C TYR A 413 11.40 -18.87 -7.62
N ARG A 414 11.85 -20.02 -7.07
CA ARG A 414 13.26 -20.34 -6.80
C ARG A 414 13.95 -19.40 -5.80
N ALA A 415 13.23 -18.48 -5.18
CA ALA A 415 13.72 -17.67 -4.08
C ALA A 415 13.37 -18.36 -2.75
N ARG A 416 14.39 -18.51 -1.88
CA ARG A 416 14.21 -18.99 -0.51
C ARG A 416 13.73 -17.84 0.37
N HIS A 417 12.69 -18.07 1.13
CA HIS A 417 12.17 -17.19 2.15
C HIS A 417 12.39 -17.83 3.52
N GLU A 418 13.00 -17.07 4.44
CA GLU A 418 13.20 -17.49 5.83
C GLU A 418 11.94 -17.27 6.66
N ALA A 419 11.77 -18.07 7.70
CA ALA A 419 10.64 -17.89 8.60
C ALA A 419 10.83 -16.57 9.37
N SER A 420 9.74 -15.82 9.55
CA SER A 420 9.83 -14.53 10.23
C SER A 420 8.52 -14.12 10.88
N ALA A 421 8.64 -13.31 11.93
CA ALA A 421 7.55 -12.60 12.56
C ALA A 421 7.79 -11.08 12.43
N LEU A 422 6.73 -10.33 12.16
CA LEU A 422 6.76 -8.88 12.09
C LEU A 422 5.56 -8.31 12.83
N LEU A 423 5.82 -7.38 13.74
CA LEU A 423 4.80 -6.66 14.49
C LEU A 423 4.93 -5.16 14.22
N HIS A 424 3.79 -4.49 14.04
CA HIS A 424 3.72 -3.04 14.18
C HIS A 424 3.05 -2.70 15.49
N VAL A 425 3.77 -1.96 16.33
CA VAL A 425 3.27 -1.49 17.61
C VAL A 425 3.28 0.02 17.62
N ALA A 426 2.14 0.61 17.99
CA ALA A 426 2.09 2.02 18.37
C ALA A 426 2.65 2.14 19.78
N VAL A 427 3.60 3.06 19.95
CA VAL A 427 4.32 3.30 21.21
C VAL A 427 4.04 4.73 21.67
N PRO A 428 3.77 4.96 22.97
CA PRO A 428 3.58 6.31 23.48
C PRO A 428 4.81 7.18 23.25
N PRO A 429 4.64 8.50 23.16
CA PRO A 429 5.76 9.43 23.06
C PRO A 429 6.71 9.27 24.26
N ARG A 430 7.94 9.78 24.13
CA ARG A 430 8.97 9.64 25.17
C ARG A 430 8.53 10.34 26.47
N PRO A 431 8.99 9.86 27.64
CA PRO A 431 8.82 10.59 28.89
C PRO A 431 9.33 12.04 28.75
N GLY A 432 8.51 13.02 29.13
CA GLY A 432 8.81 14.46 28.98
C GLY A 432 8.34 15.09 27.66
N ALA A 433 7.76 14.32 26.74
CA ALA A 433 7.00 14.90 25.64
C ALA A 433 5.71 15.56 26.15
N ALA A 434 5.14 16.49 25.36
CA ALA A 434 3.83 17.06 25.64
C ALA A 434 2.76 15.97 25.80
N GLU A 435 1.78 16.23 26.65
CA GLU A 435 0.73 15.25 27.01
C GLU A 435 -0.08 14.77 25.79
N ASP A 436 -0.19 15.61 24.76
CA ASP A 436 -0.88 15.36 23.50
C ASP A 436 0.05 14.90 22.36
N ALA A 437 1.34 14.63 22.66
CA ALA A 437 2.28 14.24 21.64
C ALA A 437 1.86 12.92 20.94
N PRO A 438 1.96 12.86 19.60
CA PRO A 438 1.46 11.70 18.85
C PRO A 438 2.28 10.46 19.15
N TRP A 439 1.60 9.32 19.23
CA TRP A 439 2.27 8.02 19.33
C TRP A 439 3.07 7.77 18.05
N TYR A 440 4.18 7.04 18.14
CA TYR A 440 4.99 6.67 16.99
C TYR A 440 4.89 5.17 16.70
N LEU A 441 5.01 4.83 15.41
CA LEU A 441 4.94 3.45 14.95
C LEU A 441 6.32 2.82 15.07
N ARG A 442 6.39 1.62 15.66
CA ARG A 442 7.62 0.83 15.72
C ARG A 442 7.38 -0.52 15.08
N ALA A 443 8.27 -0.90 14.16
CA ALA A 443 8.35 -2.25 13.64
C ALA A 443 9.25 -3.11 14.56
N VAL A 444 8.76 -4.29 14.92
CA VAL A 444 9.52 -5.31 15.65
C VAL A 444 9.58 -6.55 14.78
N THR A 445 10.78 -6.99 14.44
CA THR A 445 11.04 -8.16 13.60
C THR A 445 11.70 -9.26 14.41
N GLY A 446 11.38 -10.50 14.10
CA GLY A 446 12.08 -11.68 14.60
C GLY A 446 12.27 -12.69 13.49
N ALA A 447 13.48 -13.21 13.36
CA ALA A 447 13.79 -14.32 12.47
C ALA A 447 13.43 -15.65 13.15
N ASP A 448 13.09 -16.64 12.33
CA ASP A 448 12.84 -18.02 12.73
C ASP A 448 12.02 -18.15 14.02
N PRO A 449 10.75 -17.66 14.01
CA PRO A 449 9.90 -17.77 15.18
C PRO A 449 9.65 -19.24 15.51
N ALA A 450 10.12 -19.69 16.67
CA ALA A 450 9.80 -21.02 17.21
C ALA A 450 8.30 -21.16 17.48
N ARG A 451 7.65 -20.04 17.84
CA ARG A 451 6.20 -19.97 18.01
C ARG A 451 5.67 -18.59 17.63
N PHE A 452 4.53 -18.60 16.95
CA PHE A 452 3.72 -17.41 16.71
C PHE A 452 2.25 -17.74 16.98
N ARG A 453 1.67 -17.13 18.02
CA ARG A 453 0.26 -17.27 18.36
C ARG A 453 -0.41 -15.91 18.39
N LEU A 454 -1.56 -15.82 17.74
CA LEU A 454 -2.34 -14.59 17.60
C LEU A 454 -3.82 -14.85 17.88
N ARG A 455 -4.42 -13.97 18.67
CA ARG A 455 -5.84 -13.92 18.96
C ARG A 455 -6.40 -12.51 18.79
N THR A 456 -7.72 -12.41 18.57
CA THR A 456 -8.43 -11.14 18.40
C THR A 456 -8.13 -10.13 19.51
N GLU A 457 -8.02 -10.59 20.76
CA GLU A 457 -7.84 -9.74 21.95
C GLU A 457 -6.52 -8.95 21.92
N ALA A 458 -5.53 -9.40 21.14
CA ALA A 458 -4.28 -8.67 20.94
C ALA A 458 -4.52 -7.30 20.28
N PHE A 459 -5.62 -7.15 19.54
CA PHE A 459 -6.06 -5.92 18.89
C PHE A 459 -7.22 -5.25 19.66
N GLN A 460 -7.24 -5.23 20.99
CA GLN A 460 -8.31 -4.57 21.76
C GLN A 460 -7.82 -3.30 22.51
N GLY A 461 -6.97 -2.49 21.89
CA GLY A 461 -6.48 -1.20 22.42
C GLY A 461 -5.03 -1.28 22.94
N SER A 462 -4.59 -0.28 23.72
CA SER A 462 -3.28 -0.33 24.40
C SER A 462 -3.30 -1.35 25.53
N GLY A 463 -2.20 -2.06 25.75
CA GLY A 463 -2.11 -3.02 26.84
C GLY A 463 -0.67 -3.26 27.28
N PRO A 464 -0.50 -3.90 28.45
CA PRO A 464 0.82 -4.26 28.94
C PRO A 464 1.47 -5.27 27.99
N HIS A 465 2.76 -5.09 27.79
CA HIS A 465 3.58 -6.04 27.06
C HIS A 465 4.79 -6.43 27.90
N ARG A 466 5.30 -7.62 27.63
CA ARG A 466 6.50 -8.14 28.28
C ARG A 466 7.44 -8.64 27.19
N VAL A 467 8.69 -8.20 27.29
CA VAL A 467 9.79 -8.73 26.49
C VAL A 467 10.77 -9.40 27.46
N THR A 468 10.85 -10.72 27.38
CA THR A 468 11.83 -11.52 28.13
C THR A 468 12.82 -12.19 27.19
N VAL A 469 14.00 -12.46 27.72
CA VAL A 469 15.02 -13.28 27.08
C VAL A 469 15.22 -14.48 27.99
N ASP A 470 15.11 -15.69 27.47
CA ASP A 470 15.38 -16.89 28.26
C ASP A 470 16.88 -17.21 28.33
N GLU A 471 17.21 -18.28 29.05
CA GLU A 471 18.60 -18.74 29.23
C GLU A 471 19.26 -19.11 27.90
N ASP A 472 18.48 -19.57 26.93
CA ASP A 472 18.90 -19.88 25.57
C ASP A 472 18.97 -18.64 24.67
N GLY A 473 18.79 -17.43 25.21
CA GLY A 473 18.86 -16.18 24.46
C GLY A 473 17.69 -15.95 23.50
N ALA A 474 16.67 -16.81 23.52
CA ALA A 474 15.46 -16.64 22.73
C ALA A 474 14.62 -15.50 23.30
N ARG A 475 14.09 -14.68 22.40
CA ARG A 475 13.30 -13.49 22.77
C ARG A 475 11.83 -13.84 22.73
N HIS A 476 11.14 -13.52 23.82
CA HIS A 476 9.71 -13.74 23.99
C HIS A 476 9.01 -12.39 24.04
N PHE A 477 8.12 -12.13 23.09
CA PHE A 477 7.23 -10.97 23.08
C PHE A 477 5.81 -11.43 23.41
N VAL A 478 5.30 -11.00 24.56
CA VAL A 478 3.94 -11.29 25.01
C VAL A 478 3.16 -9.99 25.16
N LEU A 479 1.95 -9.97 24.62
CA LEU A 479 1.01 -8.86 24.76
C LEU A 479 -0.34 -9.40 25.28
N ARG A 480 -0.91 -8.68 26.26
CA ARG A 480 -2.27 -8.92 26.80
C ARG A 480 -2.50 -10.38 27.17
N ASP A 481 -1.82 -10.83 28.22
CA ASP A 481 -1.99 -12.16 28.81
C ASP A 481 -1.89 -13.32 27.81
N GLY A 482 -1.04 -13.18 26.78
CA GLY A 482 -0.82 -14.21 25.76
C GLY A 482 -1.86 -14.22 24.63
N ALA A 483 -2.57 -13.11 24.42
CA ALA A 483 -3.36 -12.90 23.21
C ALA A 483 -2.48 -12.78 21.96
N LEU A 484 -1.29 -12.20 22.10
CA LEU A 484 -0.18 -12.35 21.16
C LEU A 484 1.03 -12.88 21.92
N ASP A 485 1.62 -13.94 21.39
CA ASP A 485 2.79 -14.62 21.94
C ASP A 485 3.72 -15.01 20.79
N VAL A 486 4.92 -14.41 20.78
CA VAL A 486 5.94 -14.63 19.75
C VAL A 486 7.25 -15.00 20.43
N THR A 487 7.76 -16.18 20.10
CA THR A 487 9.08 -16.66 20.53
C THR A 487 9.98 -16.73 19.31
N THR A 488 11.10 -16.00 19.33
CA THR A 488 12.10 -16.00 18.24
C THR A 488 13.43 -16.53 18.75
N GLY A 489 14.15 -17.26 17.90
CA GLY A 489 15.49 -17.77 18.23
C GLY A 489 16.51 -16.68 18.56
N LYS A 490 17.74 -17.08 18.92
CA LYS A 490 18.85 -16.15 19.23
C LYS A 490 19.00 -15.13 18.09
N ALA A 491 18.98 -13.85 18.46
CA ALA A 491 19.23 -12.73 17.55
C ALA A 491 20.72 -12.56 17.23
#